data_AF-A0A317JUK1-F1
#
_entry.id   AF-A0A317JUK1-F1
#
_cell.length_a   1.000
_cell.length_b   1.000
_cell.length_c   1.000
_cell.angle_alpha   90.00
_cell.angle_beta   90.00
_cell.angle_gamma   90.00
#
_symmetry.space_group_name_H-M   'P 1'
#
loop_
_entity.id
_entity.type
_entity.pdbx_description
1 polymer ?
#
loop_
_entity_poly.entity_id
_entity_poly.type
_entity_poly.pdbx_seq_one_letter_code
_entity_poly.pdbx_strand_id
1 'polypeptide(L)'
;MASALDPPPAGPTIGPFPIAGLVRQARRIAGLGQRQMARFAGVAASTVGRVETGEMTPSLQVLERLLGAAGLYLAVVDQDGRVIQPMADWDDTRDGAGRRYPSHLKLILDPQPGEWWADIYGLARPPETFHRCPVDREERRRRSQWEVRVAKYRGVPPPKDPRIWD
;
A
#
# COMPACT_ATOMS: atom_id res chain seq x y z
N MET A 1 -11.05 8.28 -30.61
CA MET A 1 -12.46 8.00 -30.22
C MET A 1 -12.64 6.50 -30.34
N ALA A 2 -12.77 5.78 -29.21
CA ALA A 2 -12.96 4.33 -29.23
C ALA A 2 -14.36 4.01 -29.78
N SER A 3 -14.45 2.96 -30.61
CA SER A 3 -15.67 2.55 -31.28
C SER A 3 -16.70 2.04 -30.28
N ALA A 4 -18.00 2.29 -30.51
CA ALA A 4 -19.09 1.82 -29.65
C ALA A 4 -19.23 0.27 -29.58
N LEU A 5 -18.39 -0.45 -30.33
CA LEU A 5 -18.35 -1.91 -30.40
C LEU A 5 -17.13 -2.53 -29.68
N ASP A 6 -16.18 -1.71 -29.21
CA ASP A 6 -15.06 -2.23 -28.45
C ASP A 6 -15.55 -2.60 -27.04
N PRO A 7 -15.33 -3.84 -26.57
CA PRO A 7 -15.64 -4.17 -25.18
C PRO A 7 -14.87 -3.20 -24.27
N PRO A 8 -15.50 -2.73 -23.17
CA PRO A 8 -14.82 -1.84 -22.24
C PRO A 8 -13.49 -2.47 -21.81
N PRO A 9 -12.45 -1.66 -21.58
CA PRO A 9 -11.11 -2.16 -21.29
C PRO A 9 -11.18 -3.20 -20.17
N ALA A 10 -10.75 -4.43 -20.47
CA ALA A 10 -10.77 -5.57 -19.56
C ALA A 10 -9.71 -5.48 -18.45
N GLY A 11 -8.95 -4.38 -18.40
CA GLY A 11 -8.07 -4.05 -17.29
C GLY A 11 -8.89 -3.67 -16.05
N PRO A 12 -8.28 -3.71 -14.86
CA PRO A 12 -8.92 -3.20 -13.65
C PRO A 12 -9.26 -1.72 -13.84
N THR A 13 -10.53 -1.42 -14.15
CA THR A 13 -11.02 -0.05 -14.17
C THR A 13 -11.17 0.39 -12.73
N ILE A 14 -10.54 1.52 -12.36
CA ILE A 14 -10.73 2.14 -11.05
C ILE A 14 -12.22 2.51 -10.95
N GLY A 15 -12.99 1.71 -10.22
CA GLY A 15 -14.45 1.75 -10.14
C GLY A 15 -14.98 0.72 -9.12
N PRO A 16 -16.31 0.61 -8.94
CA PRO A 16 -16.89 -0.34 -7.99
C PRO A 16 -16.50 -1.79 -8.32
N PHE A 17 -16.02 -2.54 -7.33
CA PHE A 17 -15.61 -3.94 -7.50
C PHE A 17 -16.80 -4.79 -7.99
N PRO A 18 -16.70 -5.46 -9.16
CA PRO A 18 -17.79 -6.29 -9.68
C PRO A 18 -17.86 -7.64 -8.95
N ILE A 19 -18.24 -7.62 -7.66
CA ILE A 19 -18.21 -8.78 -6.75
C ILE A 19 -18.93 -10.00 -7.34
N ALA A 20 -20.12 -9.81 -7.90
CA ALA A 20 -20.89 -10.89 -8.54
C ALA A 20 -20.09 -11.57 -9.67
N GLY A 21 -19.41 -10.77 -10.50
CA GLY A 21 -18.55 -11.27 -11.58
C GLY A 21 -17.32 -12.01 -11.05
N LEU A 22 -16.67 -11.48 -10.01
CA LEU A 22 -15.51 -12.11 -9.37
C LEU A 22 -15.86 -13.47 -8.77
N VAL A 23 -16.99 -13.60 -8.07
CA VAL A 23 -17.43 -14.88 -7.49
C VAL A 23 -17.78 -15.90 -8.57
N ARG A 24 -18.47 -15.49 -9.64
CA ARG A 24 -18.74 -16.37 -10.79
C ARG A 24 -17.44 -16.85 -11.45
N GLN A 25 -16.47 -15.95 -11.62
CA GLN A 25 -15.18 -16.29 -12.20
C GLN A 25 -14.39 -17.24 -11.29
N ALA A 26 -14.40 -17.02 -9.97
CA ALA A 26 -13.81 -17.93 -8.99
C ALA A 26 -14.40 -19.35 -9.08
N ARG A 27 -15.74 -19.46 -9.18
CA ARG A 27 -16.40 -20.76 -9.40
C ARG A 27 -15.98 -21.41 -10.70
N ARG A 28 -15.87 -20.63 -11.78
CA ARG A 28 -15.44 -21.13 -13.09
C ARG A 28 -14.00 -21.66 -13.05
N ILE A 29 -13.09 -20.95 -12.38
CA ILE A 29 -11.69 -21.38 -12.20
C ILE A 29 -11.62 -22.70 -11.44
N ALA A 30 -12.40 -22.84 -10.36
CA ALA A 30 -12.39 -24.04 -9.52
C ALA A 30 -13.31 -25.18 -10.01
N GLY A 31 -14.10 -24.96 -11.07
CA GLY A 31 -15.07 -25.94 -11.56
C GLY A 31 -16.21 -26.25 -10.58
N LEU A 32 -16.59 -25.30 -9.72
CA LEU A 32 -17.55 -25.52 -8.63
C LEU A 32 -18.97 -25.03 -8.96
N GLY A 33 -19.97 -25.87 -8.66
CA GLY A 33 -21.36 -25.43 -8.56
C GLY A 33 -21.59 -24.53 -7.34
N GLN A 34 -22.71 -23.78 -7.32
CA GLN A 34 -23.04 -22.87 -6.20
C GLN A 34 -23.09 -23.59 -4.85
N ARG A 35 -23.72 -24.77 -4.78
CA ARG A 35 -23.82 -25.58 -3.55
C ARG A 35 -22.45 -26.10 -3.08
N GLN A 36 -21.57 -26.47 -4.02
CA GLN A 36 -20.23 -26.93 -3.68
C GLN A 36 -19.36 -25.79 -3.18
N MET A 37 -19.35 -24.64 -3.87
CA MET A 37 -18.66 -23.45 -3.37
C MET A 37 -19.19 -23.02 -2.01
N ALA A 38 -20.52 -23.03 -1.81
CA ALA A 38 -21.11 -22.72 -0.51
C ALA A 38 -20.59 -23.65 0.60
N ARG A 39 -20.52 -24.96 0.31
CA ARG A 39 -19.97 -25.96 1.24
C ARG A 39 -18.49 -25.70 1.55
N PHE A 40 -17.65 -25.46 0.54
CA PHE A 40 -16.22 -25.19 0.73
C PHE A 40 -15.96 -23.87 1.45
N ALA A 41 -16.73 -22.84 1.11
CA ALA A 41 -16.68 -21.55 1.77
C ALA A 41 -17.34 -21.58 3.16
N GLY A 42 -18.11 -22.63 3.50
CA GLY A 42 -18.86 -22.76 4.76
C GLY A 42 -19.99 -21.72 4.94
N VAL A 43 -20.66 -21.35 3.85
CA VAL A 43 -21.80 -20.43 3.83
C VAL A 43 -23.05 -21.14 3.31
N ALA A 44 -24.23 -20.53 3.48
CA ALA A 44 -25.46 -21.07 2.90
C ALA A 44 -25.44 -20.97 1.37
N ALA A 45 -26.02 -21.95 0.67
CA ALA A 45 -26.10 -21.91 -0.80
C ALA A 45 -26.90 -20.69 -1.32
N SER A 46 -27.91 -20.25 -0.56
CA SER A 46 -28.68 -19.03 -0.85
C SER A 46 -27.84 -17.76 -0.73
N THR A 47 -26.76 -17.76 0.06
CA THR A 47 -25.80 -16.65 0.13
C THR A 47 -25.06 -16.52 -1.19
N VAL A 48 -24.55 -17.62 -1.75
CA VAL A 48 -23.85 -17.62 -3.04
C VAL A 48 -24.77 -17.10 -4.15
N GLY A 49 -26.01 -17.59 -4.21
CA GLY A 49 -27.01 -17.13 -5.18
C GLY A 49 -27.25 -15.61 -5.11
N ARG A 50 -27.52 -15.08 -3.91
CA ARG A 50 -27.78 -13.64 -3.70
C ARG A 50 -26.57 -12.74 -4.00
N VAL A 51 -25.36 -13.23 -3.72
CA VAL A 51 -24.12 -12.52 -4.08
C VAL A 51 -23.95 -12.49 -5.60
N GLU A 52 -24.17 -13.61 -6.27
CA GLU A 52 -24.03 -13.68 -7.72
C GLU A 52 -25.12 -12.91 -8.48
N THR A 53 -26.32 -12.75 -7.94
CA THR A 53 -27.36 -11.91 -8.55
C THR A 53 -27.17 -10.42 -8.25
N GLY A 54 -26.29 -10.07 -7.31
CA GLY A 54 -26.13 -8.70 -6.83
C GLY A 54 -27.23 -8.23 -5.88
N GLU A 55 -28.12 -9.14 -5.44
CA GLU A 55 -29.16 -8.86 -4.44
C GLU A 55 -28.56 -8.56 -3.06
N MET A 56 -27.36 -9.09 -2.78
CA MET A 56 -26.67 -8.91 -1.52
C MET A 56 -25.17 -8.66 -1.73
N THR A 57 -24.67 -7.60 -1.10
CA THR A 57 -23.23 -7.37 -0.95
C THR A 57 -22.69 -8.21 0.21
N PRO A 58 -21.74 -9.13 -0.02
CA PRO A 58 -21.16 -9.94 1.05
C PRO A 58 -20.26 -9.09 1.95
N SER A 59 -20.09 -9.50 3.21
CA SER A 59 -19.01 -8.97 4.04
C SER A 59 -17.65 -9.39 3.46
N LEU A 60 -16.58 -8.66 3.81
CA LEU A 60 -15.22 -9.00 3.38
C LEU A 60 -14.86 -10.45 3.76
N GLN A 61 -15.20 -10.88 4.98
CA GLN A 61 -14.98 -12.24 5.45
C GLN A 61 -15.70 -13.29 4.59
N VAL A 62 -16.94 -13.03 4.17
CA VAL A 62 -17.67 -13.96 3.28
C VAL A 62 -17.02 -13.99 1.90
N LEU A 63 -16.60 -12.83 1.38
CA LEU A 63 -15.91 -12.75 0.09
C LEU A 63 -14.58 -13.51 0.11
N GLU A 64 -13.77 -13.34 1.16
CA GLU A 64 -12.52 -14.07 1.38
C GLU A 64 -12.75 -15.59 1.39
N ARG A 65 -13.80 -16.06 2.07
CA ARG A 65 -14.14 -17.49 2.10
C ARG A 65 -14.56 -18.02 0.74
N LEU A 66 -15.33 -17.24 -0.04
CA LEU A 66 -15.75 -17.61 -1.40
C LEU A 66 -14.57 -17.68 -2.36
N LEU A 67 -13.68 -16.68 -2.32
CA LEU A 67 -12.47 -16.67 -3.15
C LEU A 67 -11.47 -17.77 -2.70
N GLY A 68 -11.30 -17.95 -1.39
CA GLY A 68 -10.45 -18.98 -0.81
C GLY A 68 -10.92 -20.40 -1.14
N ALA A 69 -12.23 -20.63 -1.27
CA ALA A 69 -12.78 -21.91 -1.76
C ALA A 69 -12.33 -22.25 -3.21
N ALA A 70 -11.88 -21.25 -3.98
CA ALA A 70 -11.29 -21.40 -5.31
C ALA A 70 -9.76 -21.27 -5.31
N GLY A 71 -9.11 -21.18 -4.14
CA GLY A 71 -7.66 -20.96 -4.03
C GLY A 71 -7.22 -19.55 -4.43
N LEU A 72 -8.13 -18.57 -4.39
CA LEU A 72 -7.86 -17.18 -4.74
C LEU A 72 -7.71 -16.32 -3.50
N TYR A 73 -6.86 -15.28 -3.61
CA TYR A 73 -6.54 -14.36 -2.53
C TYR A 73 -6.86 -12.92 -2.95
N LEU A 74 -7.25 -12.09 -1.98
CA LEU A 74 -7.39 -10.64 -2.17
C LEU A 74 -6.03 -9.99 -1.96
N ALA A 75 -5.62 -9.16 -2.91
CA ALA A 75 -4.42 -8.34 -2.82
C ALA A 75 -4.78 -6.88 -3.14
N VAL A 76 -4.17 -5.95 -2.42
CA VAL A 76 -4.23 -4.52 -2.75
C VAL A 76 -3.08 -4.23 -3.70
N VAL A 77 -3.37 -3.54 -4.81
CA VAL A 77 -2.37 -3.17 -5.82
C VAL A 77 -2.38 -1.66 -6.03
N ASP A 78 -1.22 -1.08 -6.32
CA ASP A 78 -1.12 0.32 -6.75
C ASP A 78 -1.52 0.49 -8.23
N GLN A 79 -1.50 1.73 -8.72
CA GLN A 79 -1.84 2.07 -10.11
C GLN A 79 -0.84 1.50 -11.12
N ASP A 80 0.36 1.13 -10.67
CA ASP A 80 1.40 0.50 -11.49
C ASP A 80 1.28 -1.05 -11.46
N GLY A 81 0.28 -1.59 -10.75
CA GLY A 81 0.06 -3.03 -10.61
C GLY A 81 0.96 -3.71 -9.57
N ARG A 82 1.66 -2.94 -8.72
CA ARG A 82 2.51 -3.51 -7.66
C ARG A 82 1.64 -3.90 -6.46
N VAL A 83 1.87 -5.10 -5.94
CA VAL A 83 1.20 -5.55 -4.70
C VAL A 83 1.69 -4.74 -3.51
N ILE A 84 0.76 -4.10 -2.82
CA ILE A 84 1.01 -3.40 -1.55
C ILE A 84 1.03 -4.45 -0.44
N GLN A 85 2.20 -4.58 0.20
CA GLN A 85 2.32 -5.41 1.39
C GLN A 85 1.71 -4.69 2.60
N PRO A 86 1.05 -5.42 3.51
CA PRO A 86 0.64 -4.85 4.79
C PRO A 86 1.84 -4.22 5.50
N MET A 87 1.64 -3.04 6.09
CA MET A 87 2.66 -2.44 6.94
C MET A 87 2.82 -3.34 8.18
N ALA A 88 4.04 -3.83 8.42
CA ALA A 88 4.35 -4.55 9.65
C ALA A 88 4.61 -3.54 10.77
N ASP A 89 3.83 -3.60 11.84
CA ASP A 89 4.20 -2.99 13.10
C ASP A 89 5.23 -3.91 13.77
N TRP A 90 6.38 -3.38 14.15
CA TRP A 90 7.29 -4.09 15.06
C TRP A 90 6.82 -3.81 16.49
N ASP A 91 6.61 -4.86 17.31
CA ASP A 91 5.97 -4.72 18.62
C ASP A 91 6.71 -3.75 19.58
N ASP A 92 8.02 -3.60 19.40
CA ASP A 92 8.89 -2.76 20.23
C ASP A 92 9.05 -1.32 19.70
N THR A 93 8.35 -0.97 18.62
CA THR A 93 8.43 0.36 17.97
C THR A 93 7.49 1.35 18.66
N ARG A 94 7.93 1.85 19.83
CA ARG A 94 7.22 2.87 20.61
C ARG A 94 8.16 4.01 20.97
N ASP A 95 7.62 5.23 20.99
CA ASP A 95 8.36 6.41 21.44
C ASP A 95 8.71 6.32 22.93
N GLY A 96 9.57 7.23 23.41
CA GLY A 96 9.94 7.32 24.83
C GLY A 96 8.76 7.54 25.81
N ALA A 97 7.54 7.77 25.32
CA ALA A 97 6.30 7.86 26.09
C ALA A 97 5.37 6.65 25.89
N GLY A 98 5.84 5.58 25.24
CA GLY A 98 5.11 4.34 25.00
C GLY A 98 4.06 4.39 23.88
N ARG A 99 4.03 5.45 23.07
CA ARG A 99 3.07 5.62 21.97
C ARG A 99 3.62 5.06 20.67
N ARG A 100 2.73 4.63 19.78
CA ARG A 100 3.12 4.23 18.41
C ARG A 100 3.52 5.45 17.60
N TYR A 101 4.53 5.33 16.76
CA TYR A 101 4.88 6.39 15.82
C TYR A 101 3.79 6.57 14.75
N PRO A 102 3.71 7.76 14.13
CA PRO A 102 2.72 8.00 13.09
C PRO A 102 2.98 7.15 11.83
N SER A 103 2.03 6.25 11.49
CA SER A 103 2.13 5.31 10.36
C SER A 103 2.22 5.94 8.97
N HIS A 104 1.83 7.21 8.83
CA HIS A 104 1.88 7.94 7.56
C HIS A 104 3.26 8.57 7.29
N LEU A 105 4.17 8.52 8.27
CA LEU A 105 5.51 9.11 8.15
C LEU A 105 6.55 8.02 7.89
N LYS A 106 7.55 8.35 7.08
CA LYS A 106 8.71 7.47 6.88
C LYS A 106 9.59 7.56 8.11
N LEU A 107 9.38 6.63 9.03
CA LEU A 107 10.20 6.47 10.22
C LEU A 107 11.51 5.80 9.83
N ILE A 108 12.63 6.34 10.31
CA ILE A 108 13.91 5.64 10.33
C ILE A 108 14.05 5.13 11.77
N LEU A 109 13.83 3.83 11.95
CA LEU A 109 14.13 3.09 13.18
C LEU A 109 15.45 2.38 12.95
N ASP A 110 16.39 2.51 13.87
CA ASP A 110 17.67 1.77 13.85
C ASP A 110 18.32 1.64 12.46
N PRO A 111 18.67 2.77 11.81
CA PRO A 111 19.26 2.74 10.48
C PRO A 111 20.51 1.86 10.48
N GLN A 112 20.63 0.97 9.49
CA GLN A 112 21.85 0.22 9.28
C GLN A 112 23.02 1.19 8.98
N PRO A 113 24.28 0.82 9.29
CA PRO A 113 25.43 1.64 8.92
C PRO A 113 25.41 2.04 7.44
N GLY A 114 25.27 3.35 7.16
CA GLY A 114 25.20 3.93 5.82
C GLY A 114 23.80 4.41 5.40
N GLU A 115 22.75 4.09 6.16
CA GLU A 115 21.37 4.54 5.90
C GLU A 115 21.08 5.92 6.52
N TRP A 116 21.88 6.33 7.52
CA TRP A 116 21.78 7.63 8.16
C TRP A 116 22.90 8.56 7.70
N TRP A 117 22.53 9.78 7.28
CA TRP A 117 23.48 10.76 6.72
C TRP A 117 24.66 11.09 7.64
N ALA A 118 24.50 10.91 8.95
CA ALA A 118 25.50 11.22 9.96
C ALA A 118 26.33 10.01 10.41
N ASP A 119 26.10 8.82 9.85
CA ASP A 119 26.98 7.65 10.02
C ASP A 119 28.43 7.98 9.57
N ILE A 120 28.60 8.82 8.54
CA ILE A 120 29.93 9.25 8.05
C ILE A 120 30.71 10.09 9.06
N TYR A 121 30.03 10.67 10.06
CA TYR A 121 30.63 11.53 11.07
C TYR A 121 30.76 10.84 12.44
N GLY A 122 30.38 9.55 12.54
CA GLY A 122 30.44 8.79 13.80
C GLY A 122 29.57 9.36 14.92
N LEU A 123 28.53 10.12 14.59
CA LEU A 123 27.62 10.71 15.56
C LEU A 123 26.76 9.63 16.24
N ALA A 124 26.31 9.88 17.47
CA ALA A 124 25.32 9.03 18.11
C ALA A 124 24.02 9.07 17.29
N ARG A 125 23.53 7.90 16.88
CA ARG A 125 22.28 7.78 16.14
C ARG A 125 21.14 8.29 17.02
N PRO A 126 20.34 9.27 16.57
CA PRO A 126 19.15 9.67 17.30
C PRO A 126 18.24 8.46 17.41
N PRO A 127 17.64 8.20 18.58
CA PRO A 127 16.83 7.00 18.80
C PRO A 127 15.67 6.93 17.79
N GLU A 128 15.19 8.09 17.30
CA GLU A 128 14.00 8.22 16.47
C GLU A 128 14.16 9.46 15.58
N THR A 129 14.00 9.35 14.25
CA THR A 129 13.90 10.55 13.40
C THR A 129 12.81 10.38 12.35
N PHE A 130 11.71 11.11 12.53
CA PHE A 130 10.74 11.35 11.48
C PHE A 130 10.48 12.85 11.34
N HIS A 131 10.48 13.33 10.10
CA HIS A 131 10.08 14.69 9.79
C HIS A 131 8.57 14.73 9.59
N ARG A 132 7.89 15.60 10.34
CA ARG A 132 6.43 15.79 10.27
C ARG A 132 5.96 16.36 8.94
N CYS A 133 6.83 17.06 8.20
CA CYS A 133 6.54 17.67 6.92
C CYS A 133 7.36 17.00 5.79
N PRO A 134 6.71 16.33 4.80
CA PRO A 134 7.39 15.74 3.66
C PRO A 134 8.15 16.75 2.79
N VAL A 135 7.63 17.98 2.68
CA VAL A 135 8.25 19.07 1.90
C VAL A 135 9.56 19.51 2.56
N ASP A 136 9.55 19.79 3.87
CA ASP A 136 10.74 20.12 4.66
C ASP A 136 11.81 19.03 4.55
N ARG A 137 11.41 17.75 4.60
CA ARG A 137 12.34 16.61 4.42
C ARG A 137 13.02 16.63 3.05
N GLU A 138 12.27 16.87 1.98
CA GLU A 138 12.79 16.87 0.61
C GLU A 138 13.69 18.09 0.36
N GLU A 139 13.31 19.26 0.87
CA GLU A 139 14.13 20.47 0.83
C GLU A 139 15.47 20.27 1.57
N ARG A 140 15.43 19.67 2.77
CA ARG A 140 16.66 19.29 3.50
C ARG A 140 17.51 18.31 2.72
N ARG A 141 16.91 17.29 2.10
CA ARG A 141 17.66 16.33 1.26
C ARG A 141 18.34 17.01 0.08
N ARG A 142 17.64 17.89 -0.63
CA ARG A 142 18.21 18.66 -1.75
C ARG A 142 19.36 19.54 -1.29
N ARG A 143 19.22 20.20 -0.13
CA ARG A 143 20.28 21.03 0.45
C ARG A 143 21.49 20.20 0.90
N SER A 144 21.30 19.11 1.64
CA SER A 144 22.42 18.24 2.04
C SER A 144 23.14 17.62 0.85
N GLN A 145 22.42 17.23 -0.21
CA GLN A 145 23.06 16.76 -1.45
C GLN A 145 23.87 17.86 -2.14
N TRP A 146 23.38 19.11 -2.14
CA TRP A 146 24.09 20.27 -2.65
C TRP A 146 25.36 20.57 -1.83
N GLU A 147 25.25 20.57 -0.49
CA GLU A 147 26.35 20.85 0.46
C GLU A 147 27.42 19.75 0.49
N VAL A 148 27.05 18.48 0.32
CA VAL A 148 28.02 17.36 0.29
C VAL A 148 28.67 17.23 -1.09
N ARG A 149 27.95 17.57 -2.17
CA ARG A 149 28.45 17.47 -3.56
C ARG A 149 28.74 18.85 -4.15
N VAL A 150 29.39 19.73 -3.37
CA VAL A 150 29.73 21.11 -3.81
C VAL A 150 30.47 21.13 -5.15
N ALA A 151 31.34 20.15 -5.40
CA ALA A 151 32.05 20.04 -6.69
C ALA A 151 31.11 19.81 -7.89
N LYS A 152 30.00 19.07 -7.69
CA LYS A 152 28.99 18.81 -8.74
C LYS A 152 28.02 19.98 -8.92
N TYR A 153 27.73 20.72 -7.85
CA TYR A 153 26.71 21.79 -7.85
C TYR A 153 27.28 23.21 -7.76
N ARG A 154 28.57 23.38 -8.05
CA ARG A 154 29.32 24.65 -7.88
C ARG A 154 28.73 25.86 -8.62
N GLY A 155 27.92 25.64 -9.66
CA GLY A 155 27.22 26.68 -10.43
C GLY A 155 25.72 26.80 -10.16
N VAL A 156 25.18 26.07 -9.18
CA VAL A 156 23.76 26.08 -8.83
C VAL A 156 23.59 26.82 -7.50
N PRO A 157 22.66 27.80 -7.38
CA PRO A 157 22.40 28.46 -6.11
C PRO A 157 21.92 27.48 -5.03
N PRO A 158 22.22 27.73 -3.75
CA PRO A 158 21.83 26.84 -2.67
C PRO A 158 20.30 26.74 -2.56
N PRO A 159 19.73 25.54 -2.30
CA PRO A 159 18.31 25.40 -1.99
C PRO A 159 17.92 26.22 -0.75
N LYS A 160 16.69 26.76 -0.73
CA LYS A 160 16.17 27.57 0.38
C LYS A 160 16.23 26.79 1.70
N ASP A 161 16.60 27.46 2.79
CA ASP A 161 16.63 26.85 4.12
C ASP A 161 15.22 26.80 4.72
N PRO A 162 14.63 25.62 4.97
CA PRO A 162 13.30 25.53 5.57
C PRO A 162 13.24 26.04 7.02
N ARG A 163 14.38 26.33 7.66
CA ARG A 163 14.45 26.94 9.00
C ARG A 163 14.48 28.48 8.99
N ILE A 164 14.69 29.10 7.83
CA ILE A 164 14.75 30.55 7.68
C ILE A 164 13.47 30.98 6.96
N TRP A 165 12.60 31.66 7.70
CA TRP A 165 11.42 32.32 7.15
C TRP A 165 11.83 33.76 6.82
N ASP A 166 11.69 34.15 5.55
CA ASP A 166 11.84 35.54 5.10
C ASP A 166 10.56 36.34 5.42
#